data_AF-A0A227J2W9-F1
#
_entry.id   AF-A0A227J2W9-F1
#
_cell.length_a   1.000
_cell.length_b   1.000
_cell.length_c   1.000
_cell.angle_alpha   90.00
_cell.angle_beta   90.00
_cell.angle_gamma   90.00
#
_symmetry.space_group_name_H-M   'P 1'
#
loop_
_entity.id
_entity.type
_entity.pdbx_description
1 polymer ?
#
loop_
_entity_poly.entity_id
_entity_poly.type
_entity_poly.pdbx_seq_one_letter_code
_entity_poly.pdbx_strand_id
1 'polypeptide(L)' 'RVAAKATESGLVTLLNYTLKYTSQGEQTELELEPGQAYLDALKEYFGIELDAQYGELRPLPDA' A
#
# COMPACT_ATOMS: atom_id res chain seq x y z
N ARG A 1 -0.54 7.84 5.29
CA ARG A 1 -0.86 7.67 3.85
C ARG A 1 -1.83 6.51 3.72
N VAL A 2 -2.79 6.53 2.81
CA VAL A 2 -3.80 5.46 2.68
C VAL A 2 -4.13 5.17 1.22
N ALA A 3 -4.24 3.88 0.89
CA ALA A 3 -4.84 3.38 -0.35
C ALA A 3 -5.75 2.19 -0.02
N ALA A 4 -6.89 2.11 -0.68
CA ALA A 4 -7.84 1.01 -0.51
C ALA A 4 -8.46 0.66 -1.86
N LYS A 5 -8.57 -0.63 -2.14
CA LYS A 5 -9.14 -1.16 -3.38
C LYS A 5 -9.88 -2.45 -3.10
N ALA A 6 -11.14 -2.52 -3.53
CA ALA A 6 -11.89 -3.77 -3.54
C ALA A 6 -11.34 -4.68 -4.65
N THR A 7 -11.22 -5.96 -4.35
CA THR A 7 -10.80 -7.01 -5.28
C THR A 7 -11.85 -8.11 -5.30
N GLU A 8 -11.77 -9.02 -6.28
CA GLU A 8 -12.67 -10.18 -6.34
C GLU A 8 -12.55 -11.09 -5.10
N SER A 9 -11.38 -11.08 -4.45
CA SER A 9 -11.10 -11.87 -3.24
C SER A 9 -11.37 -11.12 -1.93
N GLY A 10 -11.77 -9.86 -1.96
CA GLY A 10 -12.08 -9.06 -0.78
C GLY A 10 -11.59 -7.63 -0.86
N LEU A 11 -10.79 -7.21 0.12
CA LEU A 11 -10.28 -5.85 0.24
C LEU A 11 -8.77 -5.87 0.37
N VAL A 12 -8.11 -4.96 -0.36
CA VAL A 12 -6.69 -4.67 -0.18
C VAL A 12 -6.55 -3.25 0.34
N THR A 13 -5.79 -3.07 1.42
CA THR A 13 -5.54 -1.77 2.05
C THR A 13 -4.06 -1.59 2.32
N LEU A 14 -3.55 -0.38 2.08
CA LEU A 14 -2.23 0.04 2.49
C LEU A 14 -2.40 1.26 3.39
N LEU A 15 -2.16 1.08 4.69
CA LEU A 15 -2.21 2.15 5.68
C LEU A 15 -0.82 2.42 6.22
N ASN A 16 -0.30 3.61 5.92
CA ASN A 16 1.10 3.97 6.14
C ASN A 16 2.04 2.96 5.50
N TYR A 17 2.61 2.03 6.26
CA TYR A 17 3.50 0.99 5.76
C TYR A 17 2.92 -0.42 5.89
N THR A 18 1.69 -0.54 6.38
CA THR A 18 1.03 -1.82 6.60
C THR A 18 0.14 -2.16 5.42
N LEU A 19 0.53 -3.16 4.65
CA LEU A 19 -0.28 -3.76 3.59
C LEU A 19 -1.11 -4.89 4.19
N LYS A 20 -2.42 -4.84 3.99
CA LYS A 20 -3.34 -5.93 4.35
C LYS A 20 -4.11 -6.36 3.10
N TYR A 21 -4.20 -7.67 2.89
CA TYR A 21 -4.94 -8.25 1.77
C TYR A 21 -5.47 -9.63 2.12
N THR A 22 -6.53 -10.04 1.44
CA THR A 22 -7.06 -11.40 1.53
C THR A 22 -6.41 -12.28 0.47
N SER A 23 -5.80 -13.39 0.89
CA SER A 23 -5.23 -14.42 0.02
C SER A 23 -5.76 -15.78 0.46
N GLN A 24 -6.34 -16.55 -0.48
CA GLN A 24 -6.91 -17.88 -0.21
C GLN A 24 -7.94 -17.92 0.95
N GLY A 25 -8.65 -16.81 1.18
CA GLY A 25 -9.63 -16.69 2.26
C GLY A 25 -9.05 -16.29 3.63
N GLU A 26 -7.71 -16.14 3.73
CA GLU A 26 -7.05 -15.67 4.94
C GLU A 26 -6.55 -14.23 4.78
N GLN A 27 -6.63 -13.45 5.86
CA GLN A 27 -6.09 -12.09 5.87
C GLN A 27 -4.59 -12.15 6.15
N THR A 28 -3.80 -11.66 5.20
CA THR A 28 -2.37 -11.47 5.34
C THR A 28 -2.08 -10.01 5.65
N GLU A 29 -1.12 -9.77 6.54
CA GLU A 29 -0.60 -8.45 6.88
C GLU A 29 0.92 -8.45 6.72
N LEU A 30 1.43 -7.40 6.07
CA LEU A 30 2.85 -7.20 5.80
C LEU A 30 3.22 -5.76 6.15
N GLU A 31 4.28 -5.59 6.93
CA GLU A 31 4.91 -4.28 7.13
C GLU A 31 5.98 -4.07 6.05
N LEU A 32 5.85 -2.97 5.32
CA LEU A 32 6.74 -2.58 4.23
C LEU A 32 7.81 -1.63 4.74
N GLU A 33 9.01 -1.73 4.20
CA GLU A 33 10.01 -0.71 4.43
C GLU A 33 9.66 0.60 3.70
N PRO A 34 9.96 1.76 4.29
CA PRO A 34 9.85 3.04 3.59
C PRO A 34 10.81 3.05 2.40
N GLY A 35 10.34 3.44 1.22
CA GLY A 35 11.16 3.45 0.01
C GLY A 35 10.53 2.71 -1.16
N GLN A 36 11.36 1.94 -1.87
CA GLN A 36 10.94 1.25 -3.10
C GLN A 36 9.88 0.18 -2.83
N ALA A 37 9.99 -0.57 -1.73
CA ALA A 37 8.98 -1.58 -1.36
C ALA A 37 7.57 -0.99 -1.23
N TYR A 38 7.45 0.24 -0.71
CA TYR A 38 6.18 0.97 -0.64
C TYR A 38 5.64 1.35 -2.04
N LEU A 39 6.51 1.85 -2.92
CA LEU A 39 6.13 2.23 -4.29
C LEU A 39 5.74 1.01 -5.12
N ASP A 40 6.48 -0.09 -4.99
CA ASP A 40 6.19 -1.35 -5.66
C ASP A 40 4.84 -1.90 -5.22
N ALA A 41 4.52 -1.86 -3.92
CA ALA A 41 3.22 -2.29 -3.41
C ALA A 41 2.06 -1.43 -3.97
N LEU A 42 2.25 -0.11 -4.11
CA LEU A 42 1.26 0.76 -4.76
C LEU A 42 1.00 0.34 -6.20
N LYS A 43 2.05 0.03 -6.96
CA LYS A 43 1.95 -0.40 -8.34
C LYS A 43 1.31 -1.78 -8.46
N GLU A 44 1.78 -2.76 -7.71
CA GLU A 44 1.36 -4.15 -7.80
C GLU A 44 -0.10 -4.35 -7.34
N TYR A 45 -0.45 -3.85 -6.16
CA TYR A 45 -1.75 -4.15 -5.55
C TYR A 45 -2.83 -3.15 -5.99
N PHE A 46 -2.47 -1.89 -6.21
CA PHE A 46 -3.42 -0.83 -6.51
C PHE A 46 -3.38 -0.37 -7.97
N GLY A 47 -2.34 -0.71 -8.74
CA GLY A 47 -2.15 -0.19 -10.10
C GLY A 47 -1.74 1.29 -10.12
N ILE A 48 -1.21 1.80 -9.01
CA ILE A 48 -0.80 3.19 -8.87
C ILE A 48 0.69 3.28 -9.11
N GLU A 49 1.07 3.83 -10.26
CA GLU A 49 2.45 4.21 -10.55
C GLU A 49 2.62 5.71 -10.27
N LEU A 50 3.64 6.06 -9.48
CA LEU A 50 3.96 7.44 -9.16
C LEU A 50 5.19 7.86 -9.95
N ASP A 51 5.09 8.97 -10.67
CA ASP A 51 6.23 9.66 -11.28
C ASP A 51 6.96 10.53 -10.25
N ALA A 52 7.31 9.92 -9.12
CA ALA A 52 7.97 10.57 -7.99
C ALA A 52 8.75 9.54 -7.18
N GLN A 53 9.89 9.95 -6.64
CA GLN A 53 10.65 9.14 -5.69
C GLN A 53 9.96 9.11 -4.33
N TYR A 54 10.23 8.06 -3.56
CA TYR A 54 9.62 7.90 -2.24
C TYR A 54 9.89 9.10 -1.31
N GLY A 55 11.09 9.68 -1.37
CA GLY A 55 11.48 10.86 -0.58
C GLY A 55 10.70 12.14 -0.92
N GLU A 56 10.07 12.20 -2.09
CA GLU A 56 9.25 13.33 -2.53
C GLU A 56 7.80 13.21 -2.04
N LEU A 57 7.41 12.04 -1.53
CA LEU A 57 6.10 11.85 -0.93
C LEU A 57 6.05 12.65 0.38
N ARG A 58 5.27 13.73 0.38
CA ARG A 58 5.08 14.53 1.60
C ARG A 58 4.60 13.63 2.76
N PRO A 59 5.19 13.77 3.96
CA PRO A 59 4.61 13.18 5.16
C PRO A 59 3.22 13.78 5.38
N LEU A 60 2.31 13.01 5.99
CA LEU A 60 1.07 13.61 6.45
C LEU A 60 1.39 14.52 7.64
N PRO A 61 0.80 15.72 7.73
CA PRO A 61 0.90 16.52 8.93
C PRO A 61 0.31 15.73 10.11
N ASP A 62 0.88 15.91 11.30
CA ASP A 62 0.30 15.37 12.53
C ASP A 62 -1.16 15.84 12.68
N ALA A 63 -2.04 14.91 13.06
CA ALA A 63 -3.48 15.13 13.20
C ALA A 63 -3.84 15.77 14.54
#